data_AF-A0A0D2VRS2-F1
#
_entry.id   AF-A0A0D2VRS2-F1
#
_cell.length_a   1.000
_cell.length_b   1.000
_cell.length_c   1.000
_cell.angle_alpha   90.00
_cell.angle_beta   90.00
_cell.angle_gamma   90.00
#
_symmetry.space_group_name_H-M   'P 1'
#
loop_
_entity.id
_entity.type
_entity.pdbx_description
1 polymer ?
#
loop_
_entity_poly.entity_id
_entity_poly.type
_entity_poly.pdbx_seq_one_letter_code
_entity_poly.pdbx_strand_id
1 'polypeptide(L)'
;MIEVDVFWSFAIGACFAACAGRALLLDGSANSTTPPGSRSSRSHAAAASPAQSRSRSRSRSRSPARGSTDSLRTAAPQRASGSDADNWTRHSSNLASLNHSSGIKALLLAPIDAWMAEYCYNKYFVYTVLFLSCVFAPSGAWLLTDYPGWESMYLFENDANVTGPLAALFASTNTLLGVLGFTLATRSIRRNGGSTFGAHQMWIASYACMFSILGFGYRRFLYPASGEEWYAGHYYPLVDFFTSDVFFTLLVMGVPILPGLWIPCYVWLSENRYTKAEKSSILWVLFRTWAVLLGLGTVGFAVYIAAVHFLGRNVSLLPFSAAFHSSVVWYEWLYPLVGFYVANVALFAVSSLPMQLFEVVESKAAKRNASRSVKQS
;
A
#
# COMPACT_ATOMS: atom_id res chain seq x y z
N MET A 1 -2.92 4.01 19.50
CA MET A 1 -3.26 4.30 18.10
C MET A 1 -2.02 4.52 17.24
N ILE A 2 -1.01 5.26 17.70
CA ILE A 2 0.24 5.51 16.93
C ILE A 2 0.84 4.22 16.32
N GLU A 3 0.90 3.13 17.08
CA GLU A 3 1.41 1.84 16.62
C GLU A 3 0.63 1.25 15.44
N VAL A 4 -0.67 1.56 15.34
CA VAL A 4 -1.56 0.99 14.33
C VAL A 4 -1.75 1.90 13.12
N ASP A 5 -1.51 3.21 13.25
CA ASP A 5 -1.70 4.18 12.17
C ASP A 5 -0.77 3.95 10.99
N VAL A 6 0.41 3.38 11.24
CA VAL A 6 1.34 2.97 10.19
C VAL A 6 0.70 1.94 9.25
N PHE A 7 -0.09 1.01 9.80
CA PHE A 7 -0.81 0.01 9.02
C PHE A 7 -2.03 0.62 8.36
N TRP A 8 -2.72 1.54 9.04
CA TRP A 8 -3.89 2.22 8.50
C TRP A 8 -3.54 3.05 7.27
N SER A 9 -2.55 3.95 7.41
CA SER A 9 -2.07 4.81 6.32
C SER A 9 -1.64 3.98 5.11
N PHE A 10 -0.83 2.95 5.34
CA PHE A 10 -0.39 2.04 4.30
C PHE A 10 -1.57 1.34 3.61
N ALA A 11 -2.54 0.85 4.39
CA ALA A 11 -3.74 0.19 3.86
C ALA A 11 -4.55 1.13 2.97
N ILE A 12 -4.73 2.40 3.36
CA ILE A 12 -5.43 3.41 2.55
C ILE A 12 -4.77 3.55 1.18
N GLY A 13 -3.46 3.80 1.15
CA GLY A 13 -2.74 3.98 -0.11
C GLY A 13 -2.77 2.74 -1.00
N ALA A 14 -2.54 1.55 -0.41
CA ALA A 14 -2.62 0.29 -1.14
C ALA A 14 -4.04 -0.02 -1.64
N CYS A 15 -5.08 0.36 -0.89
CA CYS A 15 -6.48 0.22 -1.28
C CYS A 15 -6.82 1.11 -2.48
N PHE A 16 -6.40 2.38 -2.43
CA PHE A 16 -6.55 3.33 -3.54
C PHE A 16 -5.88 2.84 -4.83
N ALA A 17 -4.63 2.37 -4.75
CA ALA A 17 -3.95 1.78 -5.89
C ALA A 17 -4.64 0.51 -6.42
N ALA A 18 -5.11 -0.37 -5.52
CA ALA A 18 -5.86 -1.57 -5.91
C ALA A 18 -7.14 -1.22 -6.67
N CYS A 19 -7.89 -0.23 -6.17
CA CYS A 19 -9.13 0.24 -6.78
C CYS A 19 -8.89 0.95 -8.12
N ALA A 20 -7.74 1.62 -8.30
CA ALA A 20 -7.34 2.29 -9.54
C ALA A 20 -6.63 1.36 -10.55
N GLY A 21 -6.42 0.08 -10.20
CA GLY A 21 -5.45 -0.80 -10.85
C GLY A 21 -5.45 -0.85 -12.38
N ARG A 22 -6.61 -0.94 -13.05
CA ARG A 22 -6.64 -0.96 -14.53
C ARG A 22 -6.28 0.39 -15.14
N ALA A 23 -6.79 1.49 -14.59
CA ALA A 23 -6.45 2.83 -15.06
C ALA A 23 -4.93 3.11 -14.94
N LEU A 24 -4.29 2.62 -13.87
CA LEU A 24 -2.84 2.74 -13.66
C LEU A 24 -1.99 2.04 -14.75
N LEU A 25 -2.54 1.05 -15.45
CA LEU A 25 -1.87 0.35 -16.56
C LEU A 25 -2.03 1.12 -17.87
N LEU A 26 -3.18 1.74 -18.08
CA LEU A 26 -3.47 2.52 -19.29
C LEU A 26 -2.61 3.80 -19.32
N ASP A 27 -2.49 4.49 -18.20
CA ASP A 27 -1.65 5.69 -18.07
C ASP A 27 -0.17 5.39 -18.33
N GLY A 28 0.33 4.24 -17.85
CA GLY A 28 1.70 3.81 -18.09
C GLY A 28 1.99 3.48 -19.56
N SER A 29 0.98 3.08 -20.33
CA SER A 29 1.13 2.76 -21.76
C SER A 29 1.19 4.03 -22.62
N ALA A 30 0.42 5.06 -22.27
CA ALA A 30 0.39 6.34 -23.00
C ALA A 30 1.70 7.15 -22.89
N ASN A 31 2.41 7.03 -21.76
CA ASN A 31 3.69 7.72 -21.57
C ASN A 31 4.88 7.01 -22.25
N SER A 32 4.70 5.78 -22.75
CA SER A 32 5.75 5.04 -23.45
C SER A 32 5.85 5.38 -24.95
N THR A 33 4.88 6.13 -25.50
CA THR A 33 5.00 6.66 -26.86
C THR A 33 5.98 7.82 -26.87
N THR A 34 7.15 7.54 -27.42
CA THR A 34 8.23 8.44 -27.82
C THR A 34 7.72 9.83 -28.19
N PRO A 35 8.35 10.93 -27.72
CA PRO A 35 7.94 12.28 -28.10
C PRO A 35 7.87 12.41 -29.62
N PRO A 36 6.84 13.06 -30.17
CA PRO A 36 6.64 13.22 -31.61
C PRO A 36 7.68 14.19 -32.17
N GLY A 37 8.93 13.73 -32.33
CA GLY A 37 10.05 14.58 -32.73
C GLY A 37 11.10 13.92 -33.62
N SER A 38 10.98 12.62 -33.94
CA SER A 38 12.02 11.93 -34.74
C SER A 38 11.51 10.92 -35.76
N ARG A 39 10.28 11.08 -36.28
CA ARG A 39 9.94 10.46 -37.56
C ARG A 39 10.68 11.21 -38.67
N SER A 40 11.93 10.83 -38.89
CA SER A 40 12.63 11.16 -40.12
C SER A 40 11.78 10.66 -41.28
N SER A 41 11.57 11.55 -42.23
CA SER A 41 10.95 11.31 -43.52
C SER A 41 11.71 10.22 -44.26
N ARG A 42 11.39 8.95 -44.00
CA ARG A 42 11.75 7.86 -44.92
C ARG A 42 10.77 7.93 -46.09
N SER A 43 11.23 8.65 -47.10
CA SER A 43 10.69 8.71 -48.45
C SER A 43 10.10 7.38 -48.89
N HIS A 44 8.86 7.46 -49.39
CA HIS A 44 8.22 6.47 -50.23
C HIS A 44 9.18 6.02 -51.34
N ALA A 45 9.63 4.76 -51.28
CA ALA A 45 10.12 4.03 -52.43
C ALA A 45 9.11 2.91 -52.73
N ALA A 46 8.61 2.95 -53.95
CA ALA A 46 7.56 2.11 -54.51
C ALA A 46 7.89 0.61 -54.43
N ALA A 47 6.85 -0.20 -54.17
CA ALA A 47 6.86 -1.62 -54.51
C ALA A 47 5.45 -2.00 -54.99
N ALA A 48 5.27 -1.97 -56.32
CA ALA A 48 4.17 -2.61 -56.99
C ALA A 48 4.38 -4.13 -56.98
N SER A 49 3.29 -4.87 -56.83
CA SER A 49 3.20 -6.34 -56.85
C SER A 49 3.69 -6.95 -58.19
N PRO A 50 3.90 -8.27 -58.22
CA PRO A 50 2.78 -9.13 -58.58
C PRO A 50 2.66 -10.42 -57.76
N ALA A 51 1.41 -10.89 -57.74
CA ALA A 51 0.97 -12.19 -57.26
C ALA A 51 1.67 -13.35 -57.97
N GLN A 52 1.90 -14.46 -57.26
CA GLN A 52 1.71 -15.80 -57.82
C GLN A 52 1.61 -16.91 -56.75
N SER A 53 0.73 -17.83 -57.11
CA SER A 53 0.26 -19.09 -56.52
C SER A 53 1.30 -20.14 -56.05
N ARG A 54 0.75 -21.17 -55.38
CA ARG A 54 1.20 -22.59 -55.19
C ARG A 54 1.83 -22.88 -53.82
N SER A 55 1.18 -23.68 -52.95
CA SER A 55 0.93 -25.14 -52.95
C SER A 55 2.17 -25.99 -52.64
N ARG A 56 1.98 -27.02 -51.78
CA ARG A 56 2.85 -28.15 -51.40
C ARG A 56 3.82 -27.87 -50.24
N SER A 57 3.66 -28.50 -49.07
CA SER A 57 3.79 -29.93 -48.67
C SER A 57 5.23 -30.36 -48.39
N ARG A 58 5.36 -31.18 -47.33
CA ARG A 58 6.50 -32.04 -46.94
C ARG A 58 7.64 -31.32 -46.19
N SER A 59 7.86 -31.60 -44.90
CA SER A 59 8.31 -32.83 -44.21
C SER A 59 9.82 -32.89 -44.09
N ARG A 60 10.25 -33.40 -42.92
CA ARG A 60 11.60 -33.89 -42.55
C ARG A 60 12.66 -32.80 -42.32
N SER A 61 13.68 -32.99 -41.50
CA SER A 61 13.98 -33.87 -40.36
C SER A 61 15.46 -33.63 -40.07
N ARG A 62 15.84 -33.68 -38.78
CA ARG A 62 17.15 -34.11 -38.28
C ARG A 62 18.41 -33.29 -38.61
N SER A 63 18.88 -32.65 -37.53
CA SER A 63 20.17 -32.94 -36.86
C SER A 63 21.47 -32.59 -37.61
N PRO A 64 22.67 -32.76 -37.00
CA PRO A 64 23.27 -31.76 -36.11
C PRO A 64 24.77 -31.51 -36.41
N ALA A 65 25.38 -30.70 -35.54
CA ALA A 65 26.75 -30.85 -35.02
C ALA A 65 27.93 -30.17 -35.75
N ARG A 66 28.69 -29.48 -34.86
CA ARG A 66 30.15 -29.55 -34.63
C ARG A 66 31.13 -28.80 -35.53
N GLY A 67 32.13 -28.25 -34.82
CA GLY A 67 33.47 -27.90 -35.29
C GLY A 67 33.70 -26.39 -35.18
N SER A 68 34.40 -25.88 -34.15
CA SER A 68 35.88 -25.80 -34.06
C SER A 68 36.46 -25.02 -35.25
N THR A 69 37.31 -24.01 -35.14
CA THR A 69 38.39 -23.73 -34.18
C THR A 69 38.97 -22.37 -34.52
N ASP A 70 39.57 -21.74 -33.51
CA ASP A 70 40.69 -20.79 -33.51
C ASP A 70 41.36 -20.43 -34.83
N SER A 71 41.66 -19.14 -34.99
CA SER A 71 43.05 -18.71 -35.22
C SER A 71 43.23 -17.21 -35.04
N LEU A 72 44.04 -16.88 -34.03
CA LEU A 72 44.78 -15.63 -33.86
C LEU A 72 45.62 -15.28 -35.10
N ARG A 73 45.64 -14.01 -35.48
CA ARG A 73 46.77 -13.43 -36.21
C ARG A 73 47.02 -11.95 -35.87
N THR A 74 48.00 -11.78 -35.00
CA THR A 74 49.16 -10.87 -35.05
C THR A 74 49.02 -9.43 -35.52
N ALA A 75 49.49 -8.57 -34.62
CA ALA A 75 49.80 -7.15 -34.74
C ALA A 75 50.85 -6.79 -35.81
N ALA A 76 50.81 -5.52 -36.23
CA ALA A 76 51.99 -4.77 -36.66
C ALA A 76 51.88 -3.31 -36.14
N PRO A 77 53.00 -2.68 -35.71
CA PRO A 77 53.01 -1.40 -35.02
C PRO A 77 53.21 -0.22 -35.99
N GLN A 78 52.63 0.94 -35.68
CA GLN A 78 53.01 2.21 -36.32
C GLN A 78 53.59 3.20 -35.31
N ARG A 79 54.68 3.80 -35.80
CA ARG A 79 55.63 4.70 -35.14
C ARG A 79 55.05 6.06 -34.79
N ALA A 80 55.69 6.64 -33.79
CA ALA A 80 55.55 7.98 -33.28
C ALA A 80 55.99 9.09 -34.26
N SER A 81 55.24 10.19 -34.21
CA SER A 81 55.65 11.58 -34.47
C SER A 81 54.62 12.44 -33.72
N GLY A 82 54.92 13.02 -32.57
CA GLY A 82 55.67 14.26 -32.46
C GLY A 82 54.71 15.45 -32.45
N SER A 83 54.45 16.03 -31.28
CA SER A 83 54.28 17.48 -31.06
C SER A 83 53.90 17.76 -29.61
N ASP A 84 54.72 18.60 -28.96
CA ASP A 84 54.59 19.10 -27.60
C ASP A 84 53.43 20.10 -27.44
N ALA A 85 52.19 19.65 -27.68
CA ALA A 85 50.98 20.45 -27.47
C ALA A 85 49.98 19.83 -26.45
N ASP A 86 50.33 18.67 -25.87
CA ASP A 86 49.41 17.84 -25.07
C ASP A 86 49.52 18.02 -23.54
N ASN A 87 50.36 18.93 -23.05
CA ASN A 87 50.58 19.05 -21.60
C ASN A 87 49.65 20.05 -20.89
N TRP A 88 48.90 20.89 -21.62
CA TRP A 88 47.91 21.81 -21.05
C TRP A 88 46.47 21.27 -21.04
N THR A 89 46.16 20.24 -21.84
CA THR A 89 44.85 19.57 -21.86
C THR A 89 44.74 18.44 -20.82
N ARG A 90 45.84 17.96 -20.24
CA ARG A 90 45.82 16.94 -19.17
C ARG A 90 45.55 17.47 -17.76
N HIS A 91 45.63 18.77 -17.53
CA HIS A 91 45.25 19.37 -16.24
C HIS A 91 43.78 19.83 -16.20
N SER A 92 43.12 20.03 -17.34
CA SER A 92 41.67 20.28 -17.39
C SER A 92 40.83 18.99 -17.42
N SER A 93 41.39 17.86 -17.89
CA SER A 93 40.72 16.55 -17.85
C SER A 93 40.68 15.91 -16.44
N ASN A 94 41.51 16.36 -15.51
CA ASN A 94 41.49 15.91 -14.11
C ASN A 94 40.62 16.78 -13.18
N LEU A 95 40.08 17.90 -13.68
CA LEU A 95 39.09 18.72 -12.96
C LEU A 95 37.65 18.43 -13.41
N ALA A 96 37.45 17.72 -14.53
CA ALA A 96 36.16 17.18 -14.94
C ALA A 96 35.79 15.85 -14.24
N SER A 97 36.75 15.19 -13.58
CA SER A 97 36.56 13.89 -12.92
C SER A 97 36.17 13.97 -11.43
N LEU A 98 36.02 15.18 -10.88
CA LEU A 98 35.55 15.40 -9.51
C LEU A 98 34.31 16.29 -9.46
N ASN A 99 33.40 16.12 -10.43
CA ASN A 99 32.03 16.62 -10.25
C ASN A 99 31.29 15.64 -9.32
N HIS A 100 31.68 15.61 -8.04
CA HIS A 100 31.05 14.80 -6.98
C HIS A 100 29.52 15.06 -6.90
N SER A 101 29.08 16.21 -7.43
CA SER A 101 27.67 16.57 -7.56
C SER A 101 26.89 15.74 -8.59
N SER A 102 27.51 15.24 -9.67
CA SER A 102 26.80 14.43 -10.67
C SER A 102 26.59 12.97 -10.22
N GLY A 103 27.49 12.44 -9.37
CA GLY A 103 27.31 11.12 -8.75
C GLY A 103 26.15 11.09 -7.75
N ILE A 104 26.06 12.09 -6.86
CA ILE A 104 24.98 12.20 -5.88
C ILE A 104 23.63 12.46 -6.56
N LYS A 105 23.59 13.36 -7.57
CA LYS A 105 22.36 13.59 -8.34
C LYS A 105 21.92 12.33 -9.10
N ALA A 106 22.84 11.62 -9.74
CA ALA A 106 22.51 10.39 -10.46
C ALA A 106 22.05 9.25 -9.52
N LEU A 107 22.61 9.17 -8.30
CA LEU A 107 22.27 8.11 -7.35
C LEU A 107 21.00 8.40 -6.54
N LEU A 108 20.80 9.64 -6.11
CA LEU A 108 19.70 10.02 -5.21
C LEU A 108 18.55 10.70 -5.93
N LEU A 109 18.83 11.63 -6.85
CA LEU A 109 17.77 12.41 -7.50
C LEU A 109 17.19 11.70 -8.71
N ALA A 110 17.98 10.96 -9.50
CA ALA A 110 17.43 10.28 -10.68
C ALA A 110 16.30 9.28 -10.36
N PRO A 111 16.36 8.47 -9.27
CA PRO A 111 15.23 7.65 -8.86
C PRO A 111 14.01 8.48 -8.43
N ILE A 112 14.24 9.64 -7.78
CA ILE A 112 13.19 10.55 -7.34
C ILE A 112 12.54 11.22 -8.55
N ASP A 113 13.32 11.74 -9.49
CA ASP A 113 12.84 12.41 -10.70
C ASP A 113 12.03 11.44 -11.58
N ALA A 114 12.51 10.20 -11.73
CA ALA A 114 11.77 9.15 -12.43
C ALA A 114 10.45 8.83 -11.73
N TRP A 115 10.46 8.75 -10.40
CA TRP A 115 9.26 8.52 -9.61
C TRP A 115 8.28 9.71 -9.70
N MET A 116 8.77 10.94 -9.57
CA MET A 116 7.96 12.16 -9.71
C MET A 116 7.32 12.23 -11.10
N ALA A 117 8.08 11.95 -12.16
CA ALA A 117 7.54 11.93 -13.52
C ALA A 117 6.48 10.82 -13.72
N GLU A 118 6.63 9.68 -13.07
CA GLU A 118 5.69 8.55 -13.13
C GLU A 118 4.39 8.83 -12.37
N TYR A 119 4.46 9.48 -11.21
CA TYR A 119 3.34 9.59 -10.26
C TYR A 119 2.69 10.96 -10.17
N CYS A 120 3.42 12.08 -10.37
CA CYS A 120 2.86 13.43 -10.18
C CYS A 120 1.76 13.81 -11.18
N TYR A 121 1.69 13.12 -12.31
CA TYR A 121 0.61 13.32 -13.30
C TYR A 121 -0.57 12.36 -13.09
N ASN A 122 -0.45 11.42 -12.18
CA ASN A 122 -1.47 10.41 -11.94
C ASN A 122 -2.54 10.94 -10.97
N LYS A 123 -3.77 11.15 -11.44
CA LYS A 123 -4.87 11.68 -10.62
C LYS A 123 -5.15 10.85 -9.36
N TYR A 124 -4.96 9.53 -9.41
CA TYR A 124 -5.20 8.63 -8.27
C TYR A 124 -4.12 8.79 -7.21
N PHE A 125 -2.87 8.94 -7.64
CA PHE A 125 -1.74 9.20 -6.74
C PHE A 125 -1.88 10.57 -6.07
N VAL A 126 -2.15 11.63 -6.86
CA VAL A 126 -2.34 12.99 -6.35
C VAL A 126 -3.49 13.03 -5.34
N TYR A 127 -4.62 12.38 -5.64
CA TYR A 127 -5.72 12.25 -4.69
C TYR A 127 -5.27 11.57 -3.39
N THR A 128 -4.52 10.47 -3.50
CA THR A 128 -4.02 9.73 -2.33
C THR A 128 -3.15 10.61 -1.44
N VAL A 129 -2.21 11.35 -2.02
CA VAL A 129 -1.35 12.29 -1.27
C VAL A 129 -2.19 13.34 -0.58
N LEU A 130 -3.07 14.02 -1.31
CA LEU A 130 -3.91 15.10 -0.77
C LEU A 130 -4.84 14.61 0.34
N PHE A 131 -5.49 13.46 0.15
CA PHE A 131 -6.35 12.87 1.16
C PHE A 131 -5.55 12.55 2.44
N LEU A 132 -4.39 11.92 2.29
CA LEU A 132 -3.53 11.58 3.42
C LEU A 132 -3.00 12.84 4.12
N SER A 133 -2.46 13.82 3.40
CA SER A 133 -1.80 14.99 3.98
C SER A 133 -2.77 16.04 4.51
N CYS A 134 -3.95 16.17 3.93
CA CYS A 134 -4.89 17.24 4.26
C CYS A 134 -6.08 16.78 5.12
N VAL A 135 -6.38 15.49 5.16
CA VAL A 135 -7.53 14.96 5.91
C VAL A 135 -7.09 13.96 6.96
N PHE A 136 -6.47 12.85 6.54
CA PHE A 136 -6.21 11.72 7.44
C PHE A 136 -5.08 11.97 8.44
N ALA A 137 -3.92 12.47 8.00
CA ALA A 137 -2.80 12.73 8.89
C ALA A 137 -3.07 13.89 9.86
N PRO A 138 -3.69 15.01 9.44
CA PRO A 138 -4.10 16.07 10.38
C PRO A 138 -5.10 15.61 11.44
N SER A 139 -6.04 14.72 11.11
CA SER A 139 -6.98 14.20 12.10
C SER A 139 -6.28 13.36 13.18
N GLY A 140 -5.33 12.51 12.79
CA GLY A 140 -4.55 11.75 13.78
C GLY A 140 -3.62 12.66 14.60
N ALA A 141 -3.02 13.69 13.98
CA ALA A 141 -2.21 14.66 14.69
C ALA A 141 -3.03 15.44 15.73
N TRP A 142 -4.28 15.77 15.42
CA TRP A 142 -5.22 16.35 16.39
C TRP A 142 -5.49 15.39 17.55
N LEU A 143 -5.83 14.13 17.28
CA LEU A 143 -6.05 13.12 18.32
C LEU A 143 -4.82 12.94 19.21
N LEU A 144 -3.63 12.98 18.62
CA LEU A 144 -2.37 12.90 19.36
C LEU A 144 -2.18 14.08 20.32
N THR A 145 -2.58 15.28 19.93
CA THR A 145 -2.44 16.47 20.77
C THR A 145 -3.56 16.60 21.82
N ASP A 146 -4.78 16.19 21.49
CA ASP A 146 -5.98 16.41 22.32
C ASP A 146 -6.25 15.22 23.25
N TYR A 147 -5.86 14.00 22.83
CA TYR A 147 -6.02 12.75 23.59
C TYR A 147 -4.74 11.91 23.57
N PRO A 148 -3.60 12.43 24.06
CA PRO A 148 -2.30 11.77 23.93
C PRO A 148 -2.24 10.39 24.59
N GLY A 149 -2.93 10.22 25.72
CA GLY A 149 -3.09 8.91 26.38
C GLY A 149 -3.78 7.92 25.45
N TRP A 150 -4.97 8.25 24.96
CA TRP A 150 -5.74 7.38 24.06
C TRP A 150 -4.99 7.09 22.75
N GLU A 151 -4.49 8.14 22.09
CA GLU A 151 -3.80 8.03 20.81
C GLU A 151 -2.50 7.22 20.92
N SER A 152 -1.82 7.23 22.07
CA SER A 152 -0.61 6.44 22.27
C SER A 152 -0.87 5.01 22.79
N MET A 153 -2.13 4.57 22.93
CA MET A 153 -2.50 3.37 23.71
C MET A 153 -1.93 3.40 25.14
N TYR A 154 -1.99 4.57 25.78
CA TYR A 154 -1.54 4.84 27.13
C TYR A 154 -0.05 4.57 27.32
N LEU A 155 0.75 4.92 26.29
CA LEU A 155 2.20 5.03 26.42
C LEU A 155 2.60 6.41 26.98
N PHE A 156 1.82 7.44 26.66
CA PHE A 156 1.95 8.77 27.24
C PHE A 156 0.97 8.93 28.39
N GLU A 157 1.50 9.26 29.57
CA GLU A 157 0.71 9.53 30.76
C GLU A 157 0.01 10.88 30.68
N ASN A 158 0.76 11.93 30.29
CA ASN A 158 0.32 13.32 30.32
C ASN A 158 0.64 14.06 29.01
N ASP A 159 -0.09 15.15 28.78
CA ASP A 159 0.03 16.03 27.60
C ASP A 159 1.42 16.65 27.43
N ALA A 160 2.17 16.79 28.51
CA ALA A 160 3.54 17.34 28.51
C ALA A 160 4.51 16.57 27.60
N ASN A 161 4.17 15.33 27.21
CA ASN A 161 5.00 14.49 26.36
C ASN A 161 4.78 14.71 24.85
N VAL A 162 3.70 15.38 24.44
CA VAL A 162 3.39 15.60 23.02
C VAL A 162 3.83 16.98 22.59
N THR A 163 4.94 17.02 21.86
CA THR A 163 5.48 18.26 21.29
C THR A 163 5.01 18.46 19.86
N GLY A 164 4.96 19.72 19.39
CA GLY A 164 4.66 20.03 17.99
C GLY A 164 5.50 19.24 16.96
N PRO A 165 6.82 19.07 17.16
CA PRO A 165 7.65 18.21 16.31
C PRO A 165 7.20 16.74 16.28
N LEU A 166 6.73 16.18 17.40
CA LEU A 166 6.22 14.81 17.43
C LEU A 166 4.94 14.67 16.60
N ALA A 167 4.01 15.62 16.73
CA ALA A 167 2.79 15.65 15.91
C ALA A 167 3.10 15.81 14.41
N ALA A 168 4.08 16.66 14.06
CA ALA A 168 4.54 16.83 12.68
C ALA A 168 5.20 15.55 12.14
N LEU A 169 6.05 14.90 12.95
CA LEU A 169 6.66 13.62 12.59
C LEU A 169 5.59 12.57 12.36
N PHE A 170 4.64 12.42 13.29
CA PHE A 170 3.50 11.52 13.18
C PHE A 170 2.72 11.74 11.87
N ALA A 171 2.33 12.98 11.59
CA ALA A 171 1.58 13.31 10.38
C ALA A 171 2.37 13.01 9.09
N SER A 172 3.66 13.35 9.09
CA SER A 172 4.54 13.09 7.94
C SER A 172 4.74 11.60 7.70
N THR A 173 4.97 10.81 8.75
CA THR A 173 5.16 9.36 8.65
C THR A 173 3.90 8.67 8.14
N ASN A 174 2.71 9.06 8.64
CA ASN A 174 1.45 8.52 8.13
C ASN A 174 1.25 8.84 6.65
N THR A 175 1.50 10.08 6.23
CA THR A 175 1.42 10.47 4.81
C THR A 175 2.39 9.65 3.95
N LEU A 176 3.65 9.52 4.39
CA LEU A 176 4.69 8.76 3.68
C LEU A 176 4.35 7.27 3.57
N LEU A 177 3.81 6.67 4.63
CA LEU A 177 3.45 5.25 4.62
C LEU A 177 2.25 4.96 3.72
N GLY A 178 1.28 5.87 3.61
CA GLY A 178 0.22 5.72 2.62
C GLY A 178 0.73 5.90 1.19
N VAL A 179 1.63 6.85 0.94
CA VAL A 179 2.33 6.96 -0.36
C VAL A 179 3.10 5.69 -0.71
N LEU A 180 3.79 5.11 0.27
CA LEU A 180 4.52 3.84 0.12
C LEU A 180 3.55 2.70 -0.21
N GLY A 181 2.43 2.59 0.51
CA GLY A 181 1.38 1.61 0.25
C GLY A 181 0.86 1.68 -1.18
N PHE A 182 0.56 2.88 -1.66
CA PHE A 182 0.12 3.11 -3.04
C PHE A 182 1.19 2.70 -4.06
N THR A 183 2.43 3.11 -3.84
CA THR A 183 3.55 2.84 -4.76
C THR A 183 3.84 1.34 -4.86
N LEU A 184 3.90 0.64 -3.73
CA LEU A 184 4.16 -0.81 -3.72
C LEU A 184 3.01 -1.60 -4.34
N ALA A 185 1.76 -1.21 -4.08
CA ALA A 185 0.59 -1.81 -4.71
C ALA A 185 0.59 -1.59 -6.23
N THR A 186 0.89 -0.37 -6.70
CA THR A 186 1.03 -0.06 -8.14
C THR A 186 2.13 -0.90 -8.79
N ARG A 187 3.29 -1.01 -8.14
CA ARG A 187 4.40 -1.84 -8.61
C ARG A 187 4.01 -3.32 -8.67
N SER A 188 3.25 -3.80 -7.69
CA SER A 188 2.71 -5.17 -7.67
C SER A 188 1.77 -5.43 -8.84
N ILE A 189 0.86 -4.50 -9.14
CA ILE A 189 -0.08 -4.58 -10.27
C ILE A 189 0.70 -4.66 -11.59
N ARG A 190 1.67 -3.76 -11.80
CA ARG A 190 2.48 -3.71 -13.02
C ARG A 190 3.32 -4.98 -13.22
N ARG A 191 3.95 -5.48 -12.16
CA ARG A 191 4.76 -6.71 -12.21
C ARG A 191 3.95 -7.95 -12.54
N ASN A 192 2.70 -8.01 -12.10
CA ASN A 192 1.81 -9.16 -12.30
C ASN A 192 0.92 -9.02 -13.54
N GLY A 193 1.40 -8.31 -14.58
CA GLY A 193 0.67 -8.18 -15.85
C GLY A 193 -0.69 -7.51 -15.73
N GLY A 194 -0.87 -6.66 -14.71
CA GLY A 194 -2.13 -5.96 -14.44
C GLY A 194 -3.06 -6.63 -13.44
N SER A 195 -2.68 -7.79 -12.87
CA SER A 195 -3.45 -8.41 -11.79
C SER A 195 -3.46 -7.54 -10.54
N THR A 196 -4.66 -7.18 -10.05
CA THR A 196 -4.84 -6.40 -8.81
C THR A 196 -4.80 -7.25 -7.55
N PHE A 197 -4.66 -8.57 -7.70
CA PHE A 197 -4.68 -9.53 -6.61
C PHE A 197 -3.69 -9.19 -5.49
N GLY A 198 -2.42 -8.96 -5.86
CA GLY A 198 -1.37 -8.64 -4.90
C GLY A 198 -1.64 -7.32 -4.18
N ALA A 199 -2.16 -6.32 -4.89
CA ALA A 199 -2.52 -5.02 -4.29
C ALA A 199 -3.67 -5.16 -3.29
N HIS A 200 -4.69 -5.98 -3.58
CA HIS A 200 -5.75 -6.25 -2.61
C HIS A 200 -5.21 -6.94 -1.36
N GLN A 201 -4.38 -7.97 -1.52
CA GLN A 201 -3.78 -8.67 -0.38
C GLN A 201 -3.00 -7.73 0.54
N MET A 202 -2.28 -6.75 -0.01
CA MET A 202 -1.49 -5.79 0.77
C MET A 202 -2.35 -4.96 1.74
N TRP A 203 -3.39 -4.28 1.26
CA TRP A 203 -4.21 -3.46 2.15
C TRP A 203 -5.03 -4.29 3.14
N ILE A 204 -5.48 -5.48 2.72
CA ILE A 204 -6.24 -6.39 3.60
C ILE A 204 -5.34 -6.88 4.73
N ALA A 205 -4.11 -7.29 4.42
CA ALA A 205 -3.16 -7.73 5.42
C ALA A 205 -2.83 -6.60 6.40
N SER A 206 -2.62 -5.38 5.91
CA SER A 206 -2.36 -4.22 6.76
C SER A 206 -3.53 -3.90 7.69
N TYR A 207 -4.77 -3.85 7.18
CA TYR A 207 -5.92 -3.66 8.07
C TYR A 207 -6.11 -4.80 9.06
N ALA A 208 -5.93 -6.05 8.63
CA ALA A 208 -6.05 -7.17 9.55
C ALA A 208 -4.99 -7.11 10.66
N CYS A 209 -3.74 -6.71 10.36
CA CYS A 209 -2.76 -6.41 11.41
C CYS A 209 -3.24 -5.29 12.35
N MET A 210 -3.73 -4.18 11.80
CA MET A 210 -4.27 -3.05 12.57
C MET A 210 -5.40 -3.48 13.52
N PHE A 211 -6.44 -4.13 13.00
CA PHE A 211 -7.58 -4.62 13.79
C PHE A 211 -7.17 -5.72 14.77
N SER A 212 -6.12 -6.49 14.48
CA SER A 212 -5.60 -7.47 15.43
C SER A 212 -4.97 -6.78 16.64
N ILE A 213 -4.13 -5.76 16.42
CA ILE A 213 -3.53 -4.97 17.51
C ILE A 213 -4.63 -4.26 18.32
N LEU A 214 -5.60 -3.63 17.65
CA LEU A 214 -6.76 -3.01 18.31
C LEU A 214 -7.60 -4.01 19.09
N GLY A 215 -7.86 -5.18 18.50
CA GLY A 215 -8.67 -6.22 19.11
C GLY A 215 -8.00 -6.82 20.35
N PHE A 216 -6.69 -7.09 20.31
CA PHE A 216 -5.95 -7.49 21.51
C PHE A 216 -5.88 -6.35 22.55
N GLY A 217 -5.77 -5.10 22.10
CA GLY A 217 -5.71 -3.90 22.92
C GLY A 217 -7.07 -3.25 23.23
N TYR A 218 -8.20 -3.95 23.03
CA TYR A 218 -9.52 -3.28 22.97
C TYR A 218 -9.90 -2.52 24.24
N ARG A 219 -9.42 -2.97 25.41
CA ARG A 219 -9.65 -2.26 26.69
C ARG A 219 -8.98 -0.89 26.74
N ARG A 220 -7.79 -0.77 26.14
CA ARG A 220 -7.10 0.51 25.97
C ARG A 220 -7.85 1.35 24.94
N PHE A 221 -8.18 0.75 23.80
CA PHE A 221 -8.91 1.45 22.74
C PHE A 221 -10.28 2.00 23.19
N LEU A 222 -11.01 1.27 24.04
CA LEU A 222 -12.32 1.67 24.56
C LEU A 222 -12.24 2.31 25.95
N TYR A 223 -11.07 2.80 26.37
CA TYR A 223 -10.96 3.53 27.63
C TYR A 223 -11.34 5.00 27.40
N PRO A 224 -12.30 5.55 28.16
CA PRO A 224 -12.85 6.88 27.87
C PRO A 224 -12.04 8.04 28.47
N ALA A 225 -11.09 7.76 29.39
CA ALA A 225 -10.45 8.76 30.22
C ALA A 225 -8.97 8.99 29.90
N SER A 226 -8.34 9.87 30.69
CA SER A 226 -6.96 10.35 30.53
C SER A 226 -5.90 9.28 30.82
N GLY A 227 -4.65 9.58 30.47
CA GLY A 227 -3.53 8.70 30.78
C GLY A 227 -3.25 8.59 32.28
N GLU A 228 -3.32 9.71 33.01
CA GLU A 228 -3.17 9.74 34.46
C GLU A 228 -4.16 8.78 35.15
N GLU A 229 -5.43 8.81 34.76
CA GLU A 229 -6.46 7.93 35.34
C GLU A 229 -6.23 6.46 35.02
N TRP A 230 -5.75 6.17 33.80
CA TRP A 230 -5.37 4.82 33.40
C TRP A 230 -4.24 4.27 34.30
N TYR A 231 -3.19 5.05 34.53
CA TYR A 231 -2.06 4.65 35.38
C TYR A 231 -2.41 4.60 36.87
N ALA A 232 -3.34 5.44 37.33
CA ALA A 232 -3.93 5.35 38.67
C ALA A 232 -4.85 4.13 38.85
N GLY A 233 -5.15 3.38 37.78
CA GLY A 233 -5.92 2.14 37.82
C GLY A 233 -7.43 2.35 37.92
N HIS A 234 -7.93 3.52 37.50
CA HIS A 234 -9.37 3.76 37.45
C HIS A 234 -10.03 2.86 36.42
N TYR A 235 -11.09 2.17 36.84
CA TYR A 235 -11.87 1.30 35.97
C TYR A 235 -13.09 2.03 35.42
N TYR A 236 -13.28 1.93 34.10
CA TYR A 236 -14.47 2.40 33.41
C TYR A 236 -15.16 1.25 32.67
N PRO A 237 -16.51 1.14 32.75
CA PRO A 237 -17.29 0.31 31.85
C PRO A 237 -17.01 0.63 30.37
N LEU A 238 -16.95 -0.39 29.50
CA LEU A 238 -16.70 -0.20 28.05
C LEU A 238 -17.76 0.66 27.36
N VAL A 239 -18.97 0.71 27.91
CA VAL A 239 -20.09 1.48 27.35
C VAL A 239 -19.87 2.98 27.47
N ASP A 240 -19.08 3.42 28.46
CA ASP A 240 -18.81 4.83 28.74
C ASP A 240 -17.99 5.48 27.61
N PHE A 241 -17.25 4.67 26.84
CA PHE A 241 -16.58 5.11 25.62
C PHE A 241 -17.55 5.72 24.62
N PHE A 242 -18.75 5.16 24.45
CA PHE A 242 -19.71 5.67 23.46
C PHE A 242 -20.34 7.02 23.83
N THR A 243 -20.03 7.52 25.03
CA THR A 243 -20.43 8.84 25.51
C THR A 243 -19.23 9.75 25.76
N SER A 244 -18.01 9.32 25.45
CA SER A 244 -16.79 10.09 25.70
C SER A 244 -16.50 11.11 24.58
N ASP A 245 -15.70 12.12 24.91
CA ASP A 245 -15.25 13.14 23.96
C ASP A 245 -14.42 12.54 22.82
N VAL A 246 -13.61 11.53 23.12
CA VAL A 246 -12.85 10.76 22.11
C VAL A 246 -13.79 10.16 21.07
N PHE A 247 -14.88 9.49 21.50
CA PHE A 247 -15.81 8.87 20.57
C PHE A 247 -16.52 9.89 19.69
N PHE A 248 -17.01 10.99 20.27
CA PHE A 248 -17.63 12.07 19.49
C PHE A 248 -16.65 12.72 18.52
N THR A 249 -15.39 12.89 18.92
CA THR A 249 -14.33 13.39 18.04
C THR A 249 -14.10 12.44 16.86
N LEU A 250 -14.03 11.12 17.11
CA LEU A 250 -13.92 10.11 16.05
C LEU A 250 -15.12 10.13 15.10
N LEU A 251 -16.34 10.34 15.60
CA LEU A 251 -17.52 10.48 14.74
C LEU A 251 -17.40 11.70 13.83
N VAL A 252 -17.03 12.86 14.39
CA VAL A 252 -16.87 14.12 13.63
C VAL A 252 -15.77 13.98 12.59
N MET A 253 -14.62 13.41 12.94
CA MET A 253 -13.52 13.14 12.00
C MET A 253 -13.89 12.08 10.96
N GLY A 254 -14.74 11.12 11.32
CA GLY A 254 -15.29 10.12 10.41
C GLY A 254 -16.12 10.73 9.28
N VAL A 255 -16.78 11.88 9.51
CA VAL A 255 -17.62 12.54 8.50
C VAL A 255 -16.85 12.92 7.23
N PRO A 256 -15.68 13.57 7.26
CA PRO A 256 -14.87 13.79 6.06
C PRO A 256 -14.05 12.56 5.63
N ILE A 257 -13.53 11.77 6.58
CA ILE A 257 -12.64 10.64 6.29
C ILE A 257 -13.38 9.53 5.54
N LEU A 258 -14.57 9.12 5.99
CA LEU A 258 -15.28 7.98 5.41
C LEU A 258 -15.70 8.26 3.95
N PRO A 259 -16.31 9.39 3.59
CA PRO A 259 -16.59 9.71 2.18
C PRO A 259 -15.31 9.84 1.35
N GLY A 260 -14.27 10.49 1.88
CA GLY A 260 -12.98 10.61 1.20
C GLY A 260 -12.30 9.26 0.96
N LEU A 261 -12.53 8.28 1.82
CA LEU A 261 -12.05 6.91 1.62
C LEU A 261 -12.94 6.10 0.67
N TRP A 262 -14.27 6.15 0.85
CA TRP A 262 -15.18 5.22 0.20
C TRP A 262 -15.61 5.67 -1.21
N ILE A 263 -15.81 6.97 -1.44
CA ILE A 263 -16.25 7.47 -2.75
C ILE A 263 -15.22 7.14 -3.84
N PRO A 264 -13.91 7.42 -3.68
CA PRO A 264 -12.92 7.08 -4.69
C PRO A 264 -12.83 5.58 -4.92
N CYS A 265 -12.82 4.77 -3.85
CA CYS A 265 -12.84 3.31 -3.96
C CYS A 265 -14.03 2.85 -4.82
N TYR A 266 -15.24 3.35 -4.55
CA TYR A 266 -16.43 3.00 -5.33
C TYR A 266 -16.33 3.48 -6.78
N VAL A 267 -15.98 4.74 -7.02
CA VAL A 267 -15.90 5.33 -8.36
C VAL A 267 -14.84 4.61 -9.20
N TRP A 268 -13.64 4.41 -8.69
CA TRP A 268 -12.53 3.80 -9.45
C TRP A 268 -12.76 2.31 -9.70
N LEU A 269 -13.36 1.58 -8.75
CA LEU A 269 -13.81 0.21 -8.99
C LEU A 269 -14.86 0.15 -10.12
N SER A 270 -15.77 1.13 -10.17
CA SER A 270 -16.80 1.22 -11.22
C SER A 270 -16.23 1.52 -12.60
N GLU A 271 -15.23 2.41 -12.68
CA GLU A 271 -14.54 2.76 -13.93
C GLU A 271 -13.80 1.55 -14.52
N ASN A 272 -13.24 0.71 -13.66
CA ASN A 272 -12.43 -0.43 -14.07
C ASN A 272 -13.23 -1.62 -14.62
N ARG A 273 -14.56 -1.67 -14.48
CA ARG A 273 -15.42 -2.75 -15.02
C ARG A 273 -14.88 -4.17 -14.72
N TYR A 274 -14.69 -4.48 -13.43
CA TYR A 274 -14.29 -5.83 -13.01
C TYR A 274 -15.30 -6.87 -13.46
N THR A 275 -14.80 -7.97 -14.01
CA THR A 275 -15.60 -9.15 -14.33
C THR A 275 -16.09 -9.83 -13.04
N LYS A 276 -17.17 -10.62 -13.14
CA LYS A 276 -17.65 -11.42 -12.00
C LYS A 276 -16.57 -12.35 -11.43
N ALA A 277 -15.73 -12.92 -12.31
CA ALA A 277 -14.63 -13.79 -11.90
C ALA A 277 -13.56 -13.04 -11.09
N GLU A 278 -13.20 -11.81 -11.49
CA GLU A 278 -12.27 -10.98 -10.73
C GLU A 278 -12.86 -10.58 -9.37
N LYS A 279 -14.14 -10.16 -9.32
CA LYS A 279 -14.82 -9.84 -8.05
C LYS A 279 -14.84 -11.03 -7.09
N SER A 280 -15.21 -12.21 -7.59
CA SER A 280 -15.18 -13.45 -6.80
C SER A 280 -13.77 -13.79 -6.33
N SER A 281 -12.76 -13.54 -7.16
CA SER A 281 -11.36 -13.75 -6.78
C SER A 281 -10.93 -12.79 -5.67
N ILE A 282 -11.33 -11.51 -5.74
CA ILE A 282 -11.02 -10.52 -4.69
C ILE A 282 -11.71 -10.90 -3.37
N LEU A 283 -12.99 -11.30 -3.40
CA LEU A 283 -13.70 -11.80 -2.22
C LEU A 283 -13.05 -13.05 -1.63
N TRP A 284 -12.57 -13.96 -2.48
CA TRP A 284 -11.82 -15.13 -2.02
C TRP A 284 -10.48 -14.75 -1.37
N VAL A 285 -9.79 -13.75 -1.91
CA VAL A 285 -8.57 -13.20 -1.29
C VAL A 285 -8.85 -12.58 0.06
N LEU A 286 -9.92 -11.80 0.16
CA LEU A 286 -10.38 -11.23 1.43
C LEU A 286 -10.58 -12.34 2.45
N PHE A 287 -11.41 -13.32 2.11
CA PHE A 287 -11.73 -14.42 3.00
C PHE A 287 -10.50 -15.23 3.39
N ARG A 288 -9.65 -15.61 2.42
CA ARG A 288 -8.45 -16.41 2.67
C ARG A 288 -7.44 -15.65 3.52
N THR A 289 -7.15 -14.39 3.18
CA THR A 289 -6.19 -13.55 3.93
C THR A 289 -6.69 -13.35 5.35
N TRP A 290 -7.98 -13.08 5.52
CA TRP A 290 -8.62 -12.97 6.83
C TRP A 290 -8.54 -14.28 7.64
N ALA A 291 -8.88 -15.42 7.04
CA ALA A 291 -8.83 -16.72 7.70
C ALA A 291 -7.40 -17.10 8.13
N VAL A 292 -6.40 -16.84 7.28
CA VAL A 292 -4.99 -17.05 7.62
C VAL A 292 -4.57 -16.18 8.79
N LEU A 293 -4.93 -14.90 8.79
CA LEU A 293 -4.55 -13.97 9.85
C LEU A 293 -5.28 -14.26 11.16
N LEU A 294 -6.53 -14.70 11.11
CA LEU A 294 -7.23 -15.25 12.28
C LEU A 294 -6.51 -16.48 12.84
N GLY A 295 -6.11 -17.42 11.98
CA GLY A 295 -5.35 -18.59 12.39
C GLY A 295 -4.02 -18.22 13.05
N LEU A 296 -3.25 -17.32 12.42
CA LEU A 296 -1.97 -16.84 12.94
C LEU A 296 -2.13 -16.10 14.27
N GLY A 297 -3.14 -15.25 14.42
CA GLY A 297 -3.41 -14.56 15.68
C GLY A 297 -3.81 -15.52 16.80
N THR A 298 -4.61 -16.54 16.49
CA THR A 298 -5.01 -17.57 17.44
C THR A 298 -3.81 -18.40 17.90
N VAL A 299 -2.97 -18.85 16.96
CA VAL A 299 -1.75 -19.61 17.27
C VAL A 299 -0.76 -18.75 18.04
N GLY A 300 -0.54 -17.50 17.62
CA GLY A 300 0.32 -16.55 18.30
C GLY A 300 -0.13 -16.31 19.75
N PHE A 301 -1.43 -16.18 19.98
CA PHE A 301 -1.99 -16.05 21.32
C PHE A 301 -1.80 -17.32 22.16
N ALA A 302 -2.02 -18.51 21.59
CA ALA A 302 -1.77 -19.77 22.29
C ALA A 302 -0.28 -19.94 22.67
N VAL A 303 0.64 -19.57 21.78
CA VAL A 303 2.09 -19.55 22.05
C VAL A 303 2.42 -18.55 23.15
N TYR A 304 1.82 -17.36 23.14
CA TYR A 304 1.98 -16.37 24.19
C TYR A 304 1.54 -16.91 25.56
N ILE A 305 0.35 -17.52 25.65
CA ILE A 305 -0.14 -18.13 26.89
C ILE A 305 0.80 -19.23 27.38
N ALA A 306 1.24 -20.11 26.46
CA ALA A 306 2.21 -21.15 26.79
C ALA A 306 3.52 -20.54 27.30
N ALA A 307 4.07 -19.52 26.63
CA ALA A 307 5.30 -18.86 27.03
C ALA A 307 5.19 -18.22 28.42
N VAL A 308 4.09 -17.51 28.72
CA VAL A 308 3.84 -16.93 30.05
C VAL A 308 3.73 -18.02 31.13
N HIS A 309 3.10 -19.15 30.79
CA HIS A 309 2.98 -20.28 31.72
C HIS A 309 4.33 -20.97 31.99
N PHE A 310 5.12 -21.20 30.94
CA PHE A 310 6.39 -21.96 31.02
C PHE A 310 7.58 -21.13 31.50
N LEU A 311 7.67 -19.85 31.15
CA LEU A 311 8.77 -18.97 31.57
C LEU A 311 8.54 -18.40 33.00
N GLY A 312 7.44 -18.78 33.64
CA GLY A 312 7.04 -18.32 34.95
C GLY A 312 6.50 -16.89 34.94
N ARG A 313 5.73 -16.54 35.98
CA ARG A 313 5.11 -15.21 36.20
C ARG A 313 6.08 -14.02 36.15
N ASN A 314 7.39 -14.27 36.18
CA ASN A 314 8.43 -13.24 36.19
C ASN A 314 8.74 -12.67 34.81
N VAL A 315 8.21 -13.26 33.73
CA VAL A 315 8.16 -12.59 32.42
C VAL A 315 6.97 -11.64 32.41
N SER A 316 7.05 -10.61 33.25
CA SER A 316 6.25 -9.40 33.14
C SER A 316 6.76 -8.61 31.94
N LEU A 317 6.57 -9.15 30.74
CA LEU A 317 6.75 -8.41 29.50
C LEU A 317 5.63 -7.37 29.41
N LEU A 318 5.87 -6.22 30.07
CA LEU A 318 5.20 -4.92 29.85
C LEU A 318 3.69 -4.87 30.20
N PRO A 319 3.12 -3.66 30.42
CA PRO A 319 1.98 -3.45 31.32
C PRO A 319 0.64 -3.73 30.65
N PHE A 320 0.48 -4.90 30.02
CA PHE A 320 -0.84 -5.31 29.53
C PHE A 320 -1.81 -5.62 30.69
N SER A 321 -1.31 -5.81 31.91
CA SER A 321 -2.09 -6.25 33.07
C SER A 321 -1.74 -5.61 34.41
N ALA A 322 -0.80 -4.66 34.48
CA ALA A 322 -0.28 -4.15 35.75
C ALA A 322 -1.37 -3.54 36.67
N ALA A 323 -2.49 -3.06 36.12
CA ALA A 323 -3.59 -2.49 36.88
C ALA A 323 -4.68 -3.49 37.32
N PHE A 324 -4.69 -4.75 36.84
CA PHE A 324 -5.80 -5.70 37.07
C PHE A 324 -5.38 -6.92 37.89
N HIS A 325 -4.81 -6.67 39.07
CA HIS A 325 -4.36 -7.70 40.03
C HIS A 325 -5.46 -8.19 40.99
N SER A 326 -6.73 -8.32 40.56
CA SER A 326 -7.81 -8.87 41.41
C SER A 326 -8.37 -10.21 40.91
N SER A 327 -7.79 -11.29 41.44
CA SER A 327 -8.39 -12.60 41.81
C SER A 327 -9.28 -13.44 40.85
N VAL A 328 -9.61 -13.05 39.61
CA VAL A 328 -10.40 -13.92 38.69
C VAL A 328 -9.58 -14.39 37.48
N VAL A 329 -8.60 -15.25 37.75
CA VAL A 329 -7.46 -15.55 36.86
C VAL A 329 -7.79 -16.42 35.63
N TRP A 330 -9.03 -16.83 35.37
CA TRP A 330 -9.32 -17.69 34.18
C TRP A 330 -10.14 -17.00 33.10
N TYR A 331 -11.10 -16.16 33.46
CA TYR A 331 -11.89 -15.40 32.48
C TYR A 331 -11.11 -14.23 31.88
N GLU A 332 -10.12 -13.70 32.59
CA GLU A 332 -9.41 -12.51 32.13
C GLU A 332 -8.49 -12.73 30.92
N TRP A 333 -8.00 -13.95 30.72
CA TRP A 333 -7.10 -14.29 29.63
C TRP A 333 -7.81 -14.49 28.29
N LEU A 334 -9.11 -14.80 28.28
CA LEU A 334 -9.85 -14.96 27.03
C LEU A 334 -10.28 -13.61 26.43
N TYR A 335 -10.30 -12.54 27.22
CA TYR A 335 -10.76 -11.23 26.76
C TYR A 335 -9.99 -10.67 25.57
N PRO A 336 -8.64 -10.70 25.51
CA PRO A 336 -7.91 -10.20 24.34
C PRO A 336 -8.26 -10.96 23.06
N LEU A 337 -8.49 -12.27 23.18
CA LEU A 337 -8.87 -13.11 22.04
C LEU A 337 -10.30 -12.81 21.56
N VAL A 338 -11.23 -12.54 22.48
CA VAL A 338 -12.59 -12.08 22.13
C VAL A 338 -12.52 -10.75 21.37
N GLY A 339 -11.78 -9.77 21.89
CA GLY A 339 -11.58 -8.48 21.22
C GLY A 339 -10.94 -8.64 19.84
N PHE A 340 -9.93 -9.51 19.70
CA PHE A 340 -9.31 -9.87 18.44
C PHE A 340 -10.31 -10.42 17.41
N TYR A 341 -11.15 -11.39 17.80
CA TYR A 341 -12.14 -11.96 16.89
C TYR A 341 -13.22 -10.94 16.50
N VAL A 342 -13.75 -10.19 17.47
CA VAL A 342 -14.77 -9.15 17.21
C VAL A 342 -14.23 -8.11 16.24
N ALA A 343 -13.01 -7.60 16.49
CA ALA A 343 -12.36 -6.62 15.63
C ALA A 343 -12.14 -7.15 14.19
N ASN A 344 -11.68 -8.39 14.05
CA ASN A 344 -11.46 -9.00 12.73
C ASN A 344 -12.78 -9.32 12.00
N VAL A 345 -13.84 -9.72 12.69
CA VAL A 345 -15.17 -9.90 12.09
C VAL A 345 -15.72 -8.55 11.60
N ALA A 346 -15.59 -7.50 12.41
CA ALA A 346 -15.98 -6.15 12.02
C ALA A 346 -15.21 -5.68 10.78
N LEU A 347 -13.89 -5.90 10.73
CA LEU A 347 -13.08 -5.62 9.55
C LEU A 347 -13.60 -6.35 8.31
N PHE A 348 -13.88 -7.66 8.41
CA PHE A 348 -14.38 -8.43 7.28
C PHE A 348 -15.74 -7.90 6.78
N ALA A 349 -16.65 -7.55 7.69
CA ALA A 349 -17.93 -6.96 7.35
C ALA A 349 -17.77 -5.61 6.63
N VAL A 350 -16.98 -4.70 7.19
CA VAL A 350 -16.76 -3.36 6.63
C VAL A 350 -16.01 -3.41 5.30
N SER A 351 -14.97 -4.24 5.19
CA SER A 351 -14.16 -4.35 3.97
C SER A 351 -14.86 -5.05 2.81
N SER A 352 -15.83 -5.92 3.08
CA SER A 352 -16.63 -6.58 2.03
C SER A 352 -17.82 -5.74 1.55
N LEU A 353 -18.26 -4.76 2.33
CA LEU A 353 -19.44 -3.93 2.06
C LEU A 353 -19.43 -3.23 0.68
N PRO A 354 -18.33 -2.62 0.20
CA PRO A 354 -18.30 -1.97 -1.13
C PRO A 354 -18.52 -2.96 -2.26
N MET A 355 -17.96 -4.17 -2.14
CA MET A 355 -18.13 -5.21 -3.14
C MET A 355 -19.57 -5.69 -3.19
N GLN A 356 -20.22 -5.84 -2.03
CA GLN A 356 -21.63 -6.21 -1.94
C GLN A 356 -22.54 -5.10 -2.50
N LEU A 357 -22.29 -3.84 -2.15
CA LEU A 357 -23.06 -2.70 -2.67
C LEU A 357 -22.94 -2.55 -4.19
N PHE A 358 -21.76 -2.82 -4.74
CA PHE A 358 -21.51 -2.71 -6.17
C PHE A 358 -22.40 -3.66 -6.98
N GLU A 359 -22.59 -4.90 -6.53
CA GLU A 359 -23.47 -5.87 -7.19
C GLU A 359 -24.94 -5.43 -7.20
N VAL A 360 -25.40 -4.84 -6.10
CA VAL A 360 -26.78 -4.34 -5.99
C VAL A 360 -27.03 -3.20 -6.98
N VAL A 361 -26.09 -2.25 -7.11
CA VAL A 361 -26.24 -1.11 -8.02
C VAL A 361 -26.21 -1.56 -9.49
N GLU A 362 -25.25 -2.41 -9.87
CA GLU A 362 -25.18 -2.93 -11.24
C GLU A 362 -26.44 -3.71 -11.62
N SER A 363 -26.97 -4.54 -10.72
CA SER A 363 -28.19 -5.31 -10.98
C SER A 363 -29.41 -4.40 -11.22
N LYS A 364 -29.53 -3.30 -10.46
CA LYS A 364 -30.60 -2.30 -10.65
C LYS A 364 -30.43 -1.54 -11.96
N ALA A 365 -29.21 -1.13 -12.30
CA ALA A 365 -28.91 -0.44 -13.55
C ALA A 365 -29.22 -1.32 -14.77
N ALA A 366 -28.83 -2.59 -14.73
CA ALA A 366 -29.12 -3.57 -15.79
C ALA A 366 -30.64 -3.78 -15.97
N LYS A 367 -31.38 -3.97 -14.88
CA LYS A 367 -32.87 -4.08 -14.92
C LYS A 367 -33.53 -2.84 -15.51
N ARG A 368 -33.06 -1.64 -15.14
CA ARG A 368 -33.58 -0.37 -15.66
C ARG A 368 -33.34 -0.26 -17.18
N ASN A 369 -32.15 -0.62 -17.65
CA ASN A 369 -31.83 -0.57 -19.08
C ASN A 369 -32.65 -1.59 -19.88
N ALA A 370 -32.85 -2.81 -19.35
CA ALA A 370 -33.72 -3.81 -19.97
C ALA A 370 -35.18 -3.32 -20.09
N SER A 371 -35.71 -2.69 -19.03
CA SER A 371 -37.07 -2.14 -19.05
C SER A 371 -37.26 -0.98 -20.05
N ARG A 372 -36.20 -0.22 -20.34
CA ARG A 372 -36.24 0.85 -21.35
C ARG A 372 -36.20 0.30 -22.77
N SER A 373 -35.42 -0.75 -23.02
CA SER A 373 -35.36 -1.42 -24.32
C SER A 373 -36.72 -2.00 -24.72
N VAL A 374 -37.45 -2.62 -23.79
CA VAL A 374 -38.78 -3.20 -24.04
C VAL A 374 -39.83 -2.14 -24.33
N LYS A 375 -39.69 -0.92 -23.80
CA LYS A 375 -40.62 0.19 -24.10
C LYS A 375 -40.33 0.87 -25.45
N GLN A 376 -39.17 0.63 -26.05
CA GLN A 376 -38.76 1.22 -27.33
C GLN A 376 -39.00 0.28 -28.52
N SER A 377 -39.12 -1.02 -28.27
CA SER A 377 -39.63 -2.02 -29.21
C SER A 377 -41.14 -2.07 -29.19
#